data_AF-A0A228HZ19-F1
#
_entry.id   AF-A0A228HZ19-F1
#
_cell.length_a   1.000
_cell.length_b   1.000
_cell.length_c   1.000
_cell.angle_alpha   90.00
_cell.angle_beta   90.00
_cell.angle_gamma   90.00
#
_symmetry.space_group_name_H-M   'P 1'
#
loop_
_entity.id
_entity.type
_entity.pdbx_description
1 polymer ?
#
loop_
_entity_poly.entity_id
_entity_poly.type
_entity_poly.pdbx_seq_one_letter_code
_entity_poly.pdbx_strand_id
1 'polypeptide(L)'
;MDDLRERAREAVARAICVACGEQPDTPGDARGNAFRWQDYGQTADAVVHELRAAESGEPGRSSVRHLATVIAQTCDDGPESALLYERAAGDAVRAYASC
;
A
#
# COMPACT_ATOMS: atom_id res chain seq x y z
N MET A 1 11.85 16.06 -3.90
CA MET A 1 10.81 15.67 -2.91
C MET A 1 10.03 14.46 -3.41
N ASP A 2 10.09 14.24 -4.72
CA ASP A 2 9.48 13.16 -5.50
C ASP A 2 10.17 11.81 -5.27
N ASP A 3 11.49 11.78 -5.03
CA ASP A 3 12.24 10.54 -4.80
C ASP A 3 11.82 9.82 -3.51
N LEU A 4 11.57 10.55 -2.42
CA LEU A 4 11.08 9.97 -1.17
C LEU A 4 9.65 9.42 -1.36
N ARG A 5 8.82 10.14 -2.13
CA ARG A 5 7.45 9.70 -2.45
C ARG A 5 7.47 8.43 -3.28
N GLU A 6 8.35 8.35 -4.27
CA GLU A 6 8.50 7.18 -5.12
C GLU A 6 9.05 5.99 -4.35
N ARG A 7 10.07 6.19 -3.50
CA ARG A 7 10.59 5.14 -2.60
C ARG A 7 9.54 4.62 -1.62
N ALA A 8 8.78 5.52 -1.00
CA ALA A 8 7.67 5.15 -0.12
C ALA A 8 6.59 4.36 -0.87
N ARG A 9 6.24 4.80 -2.07
CA ARG A 9 5.26 4.12 -2.93
C ARG A 9 5.75 2.72 -3.32
N GLU A 10 7.00 2.57 -3.74
CA GLU A 10 7.58 1.26 -4.05
C GLU A 10 7.57 0.35 -2.81
N ALA A 11 8.08 0.82 -1.68
CA ALA A 11 8.16 0.03 -0.45
C ALA A 11 6.78 -0.46 0.02
N VAL A 12 5.78 0.44 0.00
CA VAL A 12 4.39 0.10 0.32
C VAL A 12 3.81 -0.89 -0.69
N ALA A 13 3.99 -0.65 -1.99
CA ALA A 13 3.47 -1.54 -3.03
C ALA A 13 4.06 -2.96 -2.93
N ARG A 14 5.36 -3.06 -2.65
CA ARG A 14 6.05 -4.34 -2.43
C ARG A 14 5.51 -5.05 -1.19
N ALA A 15 5.29 -4.32 -0.09
CA ALA A 15 4.73 -4.89 1.13
C ALA A 15 3.32 -5.46 0.92
N ILE A 16 2.46 -4.72 0.20
CA ILE A 16 1.10 -5.17 -0.12
C ILE A 16 1.14 -6.40 -1.03
N CYS A 17 1.97 -6.38 -2.07
CA CYS A 17 2.15 -7.50 -2.98
C CYS A 17 2.56 -8.79 -2.24
N VAL A 18 3.54 -8.71 -1.33
CA VAL A 18 3.96 -9.83 -0.49
C VAL A 18 2.84 -10.30 0.44
N ALA A 19 2.08 -9.37 1.03
CA ALA A 19 0.97 -9.71 1.93
C ALA A 19 -0.18 -10.40 1.20
N CYS A 20 -0.41 -10.08 -0.07
CA CYS A 20 -1.32 -10.79 -0.98
C CYS A 20 -0.80 -12.16 -1.42
N GLY A 21 0.41 -12.56 -1.01
CA GLY A 21 1.02 -13.85 -1.35
C GLY A 21 1.71 -13.88 -2.70
N GLU A 22 1.98 -12.71 -3.29
CA GLU A 22 2.62 -12.58 -4.60
C GLU A 22 4.10 -12.22 -4.48
N GLN A 23 4.86 -12.49 -5.54
CA GLN A 23 6.29 -12.19 -5.60
C GLN A 23 6.50 -10.82 -6.27
N PRO A 24 6.97 -9.78 -5.56
CA PRO A 24 7.01 -8.42 -6.08
C PRO A 24 7.93 -8.26 -7.29
N ASP A 25 9.02 -9.03 -7.35
CA ASP A 25 10.07 -8.91 -8.38
C ASP A 25 9.80 -9.78 -9.64
N THR A 26 8.68 -10.52 -9.70
CA THR A 26 8.29 -11.19 -10.94
C THR A 26 7.70 -10.19 -11.93
N PRO A 27 7.66 -10.48 -13.25
CA PRO A 27 7.00 -9.60 -14.22
C PRO A 27 5.58 -9.22 -13.79
N GLY A 28 5.22 -7.95 -13.98
CA GLY A 28 3.85 -7.47 -13.78
C GLY A 28 2.95 -7.99 -14.89
N ASP A 29 1.68 -8.20 -14.57
CA ASP A 29 0.69 -8.67 -15.57
C ASP A 29 -0.22 -7.53 -16.02
N ALA A 30 -0.26 -6.42 -15.28
CA ALA A 30 -1.04 -5.24 -15.65
C ALA A 30 -0.19 -4.21 -16.41
N ARG A 31 -0.79 -3.61 -17.45
CA ARG A 31 -0.32 -2.37 -18.11
C ARG A 31 1.14 -2.38 -18.62
N GLY A 32 1.74 -3.55 -18.82
CA GLY A 32 3.14 -3.68 -19.25
C GLY A 32 4.15 -3.38 -18.15
N ASN A 33 3.76 -3.52 -16.89
CA ASN A 33 4.61 -3.34 -15.73
C ASN A 33 5.80 -4.31 -15.73
N ALA A 34 6.98 -3.81 -15.40
CA ALA A 34 8.19 -4.61 -15.31
C ALA A 34 8.18 -5.54 -14.08
N PHE A 35 7.47 -5.15 -13.02
CA PHE A 35 7.43 -5.87 -11.74
C PHE A 35 6.00 -5.99 -11.21
N ARG A 36 5.71 -7.09 -10.51
CA ARG A 36 4.40 -7.40 -9.93
C ARG A 36 3.96 -6.37 -8.90
N TRP A 37 4.89 -5.82 -8.13
CA TRP A 37 4.55 -4.76 -7.16
C TRP A 37 3.95 -3.51 -7.83
N GLN A 38 4.26 -3.23 -9.10
CA GLN A 38 3.74 -2.06 -9.80
C GLN A 38 2.23 -2.17 -10.06
N ASP A 39 1.68 -3.39 -10.10
CA ASP A 39 0.24 -3.63 -10.20
C ASP A 39 -0.50 -3.04 -8.98
N TYR A 40 0.16 -2.98 -7.82
CA TYR A 40 -0.33 -2.35 -6.59
C TYR A 40 -0.04 -0.85 -6.50
N GLY A 41 0.47 -0.24 -7.57
CA GLY A 41 0.94 1.14 -7.55
C GLY A 41 -0.14 2.18 -7.24
N GLN A 42 -1.42 1.91 -7.54
CA GLN A 42 -2.55 2.78 -7.19
C GLN A 42 -2.90 2.65 -5.69
N THR A 43 -2.99 1.41 -5.20
CA THR A 43 -3.21 1.11 -3.77
C THR A 43 -2.12 1.74 -2.91
N ALA A 44 -0.86 1.60 -3.32
CA ALA A 44 0.27 2.19 -2.60
C ALA A 44 0.22 3.72 -2.56
N ASP A 45 -0.23 4.36 -3.64
CA ASP A 45 -0.39 5.83 -3.67
C ASP A 45 -1.44 6.29 -2.64
N ALA A 46 -2.57 5.60 -2.58
CA ALA A 46 -3.63 5.88 -1.62
C ALA A 46 -3.17 5.68 -0.16
N VAL A 47 -2.44 4.60 0.13
CA VAL A 47 -1.90 4.33 1.47
C VAL A 47 -0.86 5.39 1.86
N VAL A 48 0.05 5.75 0.96
CA VAL A 48 1.05 6.82 1.21
C VAL A 48 0.38 8.17 1.44
N HIS A 49 -0.70 8.48 0.71
CA HIS A 49 -1.47 9.70 0.93
C HIS A 49 -2.03 9.78 2.35
N GLU A 50 -2.66 8.71 2.84
CA GLU A 50 -3.23 8.64 4.18
C GLU A 50 -2.16 8.72 5.27
N LEU A 51 -1.01 8.07 5.06
CA LEU A 51 0.12 8.13 6.00
C LEU A 51 0.69 9.54 6.12
N ARG A 52 0.85 10.27 5.02
CA ARG A 52 1.28 11.67 5.04
C ARG A 52 0.26 12.60 5.69
N ALA A 53 -1.03 12.34 5.49
CA ALA A 53 -2.09 13.09 6.17
C ALA A 53 -2.03 12.84 7.70
N ALA A 54 -1.70 11.62 8.12
CA ALA A 54 -1.48 11.33 9.53
C ALA A 54 -0.27 12.07 10.12
N GLU A 55 0.84 12.16 9.38
CA GLU A 55 2.00 12.98 9.77
C GLU A 55 1.66 14.48 9.84
N SER A 56 0.70 14.94 9.04
CA SER A 56 0.29 16.34 8.94
C SER A 56 -0.81 16.76 9.93
N GLY A 57 -1.21 15.88 10.85
CA GLY A 57 -2.15 16.20 11.93
C GLY A 57 -3.43 15.37 12.00
N GLU A 58 -3.57 14.32 11.18
CA GLU A 58 -4.74 13.42 11.19
C GLU A 58 -4.38 11.99 11.67
N PRO A 59 -4.03 11.78 12.94
CA PRO A 59 -3.41 10.54 13.43
C PRO A 59 -4.25 9.27 13.23
N GLY A 60 -5.57 9.39 13.00
CA GLY A 60 -6.43 8.24 12.70
C GLY A 60 -6.14 7.60 11.34
N ARG A 61 -5.55 8.36 10.39
CA ARG A 61 -5.30 7.90 9.02
C ARG A 61 -4.14 6.92 8.87
N SER A 62 -3.26 6.83 9.88
CA SER A 62 -2.20 5.82 9.93
C SER A 62 -2.62 4.52 10.63
N SER A 63 -3.86 4.43 11.13
CA SER A 63 -4.33 3.23 11.79
C SER A 63 -4.42 2.06 10.82
N VAL A 64 -3.97 0.87 11.24
CA VAL A 64 -3.99 -0.35 10.42
C VAL A 64 -5.38 -0.65 9.88
N ARG A 65 -6.42 -0.47 10.70
CA ARG A 65 -7.82 -0.69 10.29
C ARG A 65 -8.28 0.25 9.18
N HIS A 66 -7.89 1.52 9.26
CA HIS A 66 -8.21 2.52 8.24
C HIS A 66 -7.50 2.19 6.92
N LEU A 67 -6.19 1.93 6.99
CA LEU A 67 -5.40 1.57 5.82
C LEU A 67 -5.86 0.25 5.19
N ALA A 68 -6.28 -0.73 5.97
CA ALA A 68 -6.83 -1.98 5.45
C ALA A 68 -8.15 -1.76 4.69
N THR A 69 -8.97 -0.81 5.16
CA THR A 69 -10.18 -0.39 4.45
C THR A 69 -9.83 0.30 3.12
N VAL A 70 -8.82 1.18 3.12
CA VAL A 70 -8.33 1.83 1.91
C VAL A 70 -7.82 0.81 0.90
N ILE A 71 -7.02 -0.17 1.34
CA ILE A 71 -6.52 -1.24 0.48
C ILE A 71 -7.68 -2.01 -0.16
N ALA A 72 -8.62 -2.49 0.66
CA ALA A 72 -9.77 -3.25 0.18
C ALA A 72 -10.62 -2.47 -0.84
N GLN A 73 -10.82 -1.17 -0.61
CA GLN A 73 -11.52 -0.29 -1.55
C GLN A 73 -10.78 -0.14 -2.88
N THR A 74 -9.44 -0.01 -2.85
CA THR A 74 -8.66 0.11 -4.09
C THR A 74 -8.51 -1.20 -4.86
N CYS A 75 -8.70 -2.34 -4.21
CA CYS A 75 -8.75 -3.66 -4.84
C CYS A 75 -10.15 -4.02 -5.39
N ASP A 76 -11.15 -3.15 -5.21
CA ASP A 76 -12.57 -3.39 -5.56
C ASP A 76 -13.26 -4.51 -4.74
N ASP A 77 -12.62 -5.03 -3.70
CA ASP A 77 -13.14 -6.09 -2.82
C ASP A 77 -14.13 -5.58 -1.74
N GLY A 78 -14.35 -4.27 -1.67
CA GLY A 78 -15.25 -3.60 -0.73
C GLY A 78 -14.71 -3.49 0.71
N PRO A 79 -15.25 -2.58 1.54
CA PRO A 79 -14.75 -2.34 2.91
C PRO A 79 -14.98 -3.53 3.87
N GLU A 80 -15.89 -4.43 3.52
CA GLU A 80 -16.21 -5.65 4.28
C GLU A 80 -15.02 -6.60 4.32
N SER A 81 -14.21 -6.58 3.27
CA SER A 81 -12.99 -7.37 3.10
C SER A 81 -11.77 -6.77 3.82
N ALA A 82 -11.91 -5.61 4.49
CA ALA A 82 -10.80 -4.92 5.15
C ALA A 82 -10.02 -5.81 6.14
N LEU A 83 -10.68 -6.74 6.82
CA LEU A 83 -10.03 -7.68 7.74
C LEU A 83 -8.98 -8.56 7.04
N LEU A 84 -9.16 -8.86 5.75
CA LEU A 84 -8.19 -9.64 4.95
C LEU A 84 -6.90 -8.84 4.69
N TYR A 85 -6.98 -7.51 4.75
CA TYR A 85 -5.87 -6.61 4.44
C TYR A 85 -5.20 -6.01 5.67
N GLU A 86 -5.59 -6.37 6.90
CA GLU A 86 -4.94 -5.83 8.12
C GLU A 86 -3.44 -6.14 8.16
N ARG A 87 -3.05 -7.33 7.70
CA ARG A 87 -1.63 -7.69 7.55
C ARG A 87 -0.94 -6.78 6.54
N ALA A 88 -1.52 -6.63 5.35
CA ALA A 88 -0.98 -5.78 4.29
C ALA A 88 -0.84 -4.31 4.74
N ALA A 89 -1.84 -3.80 5.45
CA ALA A 89 -1.82 -2.47 6.04
C ALA A 89 -0.72 -2.31 7.10
N GLY A 90 -0.58 -3.28 8.00
CA GLY A 90 0.49 -3.26 9.01
C GLY A 90 1.90 -3.30 8.38
N ASP A 91 2.09 -4.12 7.36
CA ASP A 91 3.37 -4.20 6.63
C ASP A 91 3.64 -2.93 5.82
N ALA A 92 2.61 -2.31 5.24
CA ALA A 92 2.72 -1.02 4.57
C ALA A 92 3.14 0.12 5.52
N VAL A 93 2.59 0.20 6.73
CA VAL A 93 3.01 1.19 7.75
C VAL A 93 4.49 1.03 8.09
N ARG A 94 4.94 -0.22 8.32
CA ARG A 94 6.36 -0.50 8.63
C ARG A 94 7.28 -0.15 7.46
N ALA A 95 6.87 -0.47 6.24
CA ALA A 95 7.60 -0.17 5.03
C ALA A 95 7.74 1.35 4.83
N TYR A 96 6.66 2.09 5.01
CA TYR A 96 6.66 3.56 4.94
C TYR A 96 7.58 4.18 5.99
N ALA A 97 7.50 3.73 7.24
CA ALA A 97 8.34 4.23 8.33
C ALA A 97 9.85 3.93 8.16
N SER A 98 10.21 3.05 7.23
CA SER A 98 11.59 2.65 6.94
C SER A 98 12.17 3.37 5.70
N CYS A 99 11.42 4.28 5.08
CA CYS A 99 11.81 5.02 3.87
C CYS A 99 12.46 6.37 4.19
#